data_AF-A0A1H9P2F4-F1
#
_entry.id   AF-A0A1H9P2F4-F1
#
_cell.length_a   1.000
_cell.length_b   1.000
_cell.length_c   1.000
_cell.angle_alpha   90.00
_cell.angle_beta   90.00
_cell.angle_gamma   90.00
#
_symmetry.space_group_name_H-M   'P 1'
#
loop_
_entity.id
_entity.type
_entity.pdbx_description
1 polymer ?
#
loop_
_entity_poly.entity_id
_entity_poly.type
_entity_poly.pdbx_seq_one_letter_code
_entity_poly.pdbx_strand_id
1 'polypeptide(L)'
;MIQLTGAFLTIFCFLSTILLSRSFLIFLIKWSSKKKLVKLNKQVKDIYYSYEELTYFVSLPNRNPDIFQAPLSSFKAEPVFRSFIFPEIEGLRIYLKTTEGETHIAYMSSDKLRIPALDRFKHENLINEKEHQNMKLYILIHPVTKIAFIDEVYRQIRRDDRILIIDEPV
;
A
#
# COMPACT_ATOMS: atom_id res chain seq x y z
N MET A 1 22.66 22.52 -36.58
CA MET A 1 21.91 21.25 -36.69
C MET A 1 22.36 20.21 -35.65
N ILE A 2 23.67 19.94 -35.51
CA ILE A 2 24.23 18.97 -34.54
C ILE A 2 23.94 19.30 -33.06
N GLN A 3 23.98 20.59 -32.68
CA GLN A 3 23.65 21.02 -31.32
C GLN A 3 22.16 20.82 -30.98
N LEU A 4 21.27 20.99 -31.96
CA LEU A 4 19.82 20.80 -31.78
C LEU A 4 19.51 19.31 -31.53
N THR A 5 20.13 18.41 -32.31
CA THR A 5 19.96 16.96 -32.15
C THR A 5 20.50 16.45 -30.80
N GLY A 6 21.62 17.00 -30.32
CA GLY A 6 22.17 16.67 -29.00
C GLY A 6 21.25 17.11 -27.84
N ALA A 7 20.64 18.29 -27.95
CA ALA A 7 19.67 18.77 -26.97
C ALA A 7 18.42 17.89 -26.93
N PHE A 8 17.87 17.51 -28.09
CA PHE A 8 16.72 16.59 -28.17
C PHE A 8 17.01 15.23 -27.54
N LEU A 9 18.19 14.64 -27.81
CA LEU A 9 18.58 13.36 -27.21
C LEU A 9 18.68 13.46 -25.69
N THR A 10 19.23 14.56 -25.17
CA THR A 10 19.39 14.77 -23.73
C THR A 10 18.04 14.91 -23.03
N ILE A 11 17.11 15.68 -23.61
CA ILE A 11 15.74 15.84 -23.10
C ILE A 11 15.01 14.49 -23.15
N PHE A 12 15.14 13.73 -24.23
CA PHE A 12 14.52 12.42 -24.38
C PHE A 12 15.01 11.42 -23.31
N CYS A 13 16.32 11.36 -23.08
CA CYS A 13 16.91 10.52 -22.03
C CYS A 13 16.45 10.94 -20.63
N PHE A 14 16.39 12.25 -20.37
CA PHE A 14 15.90 12.78 -19.09
C PHE A 14 14.44 12.41 -18.84
N LEU A 15 13.56 12.65 -19.82
CA LEU A 15 12.13 12.29 -19.73
C LEU A 15 11.92 10.78 -19.55
N SER A 16 12.67 9.96 -20.29
CA SER A 16 12.61 8.51 -20.16
C SER A 16 13.01 8.05 -18.76
N THR A 17 14.05 8.65 -18.18
CA THR A 17 14.52 8.34 -16.82
C THR A 17 13.43 8.66 -15.78
N ILE A 18 12.77 9.81 -15.91
CA ILE A 18 11.67 10.20 -15.02
C ILE A 18 10.50 9.23 -15.12
N LEU A 19 10.08 8.87 -16.33
CA LEU A 19 8.95 7.98 -16.57
C LEU A 19 9.20 6.55 -16.06
N LEU A 20 10.44 6.05 -16.22
CA LEU A 20 10.82 4.69 -15.81
C LEU A 20 11.18 4.57 -14.33
N SER A 21 11.46 5.69 -13.65
CA SER A 21 11.95 5.71 -12.26
C SER A 21 11.07 4.91 -11.29
N ARG A 22 9.75 5.10 -11.34
CA ARG A 22 8.78 4.41 -10.46
C ARG A 22 8.74 2.91 -10.72
N SER A 23 8.67 2.53 -12.00
CA SER A 23 8.65 1.12 -12.41
C SER A 23 9.95 0.42 -12.00
N PHE A 24 11.09 1.09 -12.16
CA PHE A 24 12.39 0.57 -11.76
C PHE A 24 12.50 0.41 -10.24
N LEU A 25 12.03 1.39 -9.47
CA LEU A 25 11.97 1.30 -8.00
C LEU A 25 11.15 0.08 -7.55
N ILE A 26 9.92 -0.07 -8.06
CA ILE A 26 9.04 -1.20 -7.71
C ILE A 26 9.71 -2.52 -8.06
N PHE A 27 10.33 -2.60 -9.25
CA PHE A 27 11.05 -3.79 -9.69
C PHE A 27 12.20 -4.14 -8.74
N LEU A 28 13.03 -3.16 -8.38
CA LEU A 28 14.19 -3.34 -7.51
C LEU A 28 13.77 -3.78 -6.11
N ILE A 29 12.75 -3.13 -5.53
CA ILE A 29 12.19 -3.49 -4.22
C ILE A 29 11.62 -4.91 -4.26
N LYS A 30 10.84 -5.25 -5.30
CA LYS A 30 10.26 -6.59 -5.47
C LYS A 30 11.34 -7.65 -5.61
N TRP A 31 12.33 -7.43 -6.46
CA TRP A 31 13.39 -8.40 -6.73
C TRP A 31 14.26 -8.66 -5.50
N SER A 32 14.75 -7.60 -4.85
CA SER A 32 15.58 -7.71 -3.65
C SER A 32 14.84 -8.37 -2.48
N SER A 33 13.60 -7.94 -2.23
CA SER A 33 12.79 -8.46 -1.13
C SER A 33 12.37 -9.91 -1.37
N LYS A 34 11.97 -10.27 -2.60
CA LYS A 34 11.64 -11.66 -2.94
C LYS A 34 12.84 -12.58 -2.74
N LYS A 35 14.03 -12.17 -3.17
CA LYS A 35 15.27 -12.94 -2.95
C LYS A 35 15.54 -13.18 -1.47
N LYS A 36 15.30 -12.16 -0.62
CA LYS A 36 15.50 -12.27 0.83
C LYS A 36 14.45 -13.16 1.49
N LEU A 37 13.18 -13.02 1.12
CA LEU A 37 12.09 -13.87 1.61
C LEU A 37 12.31 -15.35 1.30
N VAL A 38 12.77 -15.67 0.09
CA VAL A 38 13.12 -17.04 -0.29
C VAL A 38 14.25 -17.60 0.59
N LYS A 39 15.29 -16.80 0.87
CA LYS A 39 16.37 -17.21 1.79
C LYS A 39 15.89 -17.47 3.22
N LEU A 40 14.82 -16.78 3.65
CA LEU A 40 14.20 -16.95 4.96
C LEU A 40 13.11 -18.04 4.97
N ASN A 41 12.91 -18.74 3.85
CA ASN A 41 11.84 -19.73 3.66
C ASN A 41 10.45 -19.17 4.00
N LYS A 42 10.16 -17.94 3.55
CA LYS A 42 8.88 -17.25 3.74
C LYS A 42 8.32 -16.77 2.41
N GLN A 43 7.00 -16.68 2.33
CA GLN A 43 6.29 -15.97 1.26
C GLN A 43 5.54 -14.77 1.84
N VAL A 44 5.19 -13.80 1.00
CA VAL A 44 4.46 -12.59 1.46
C VAL A 44 3.13 -12.96 2.15
N LYS A 45 2.43 -13.98 1.63
CA LYS A 45 1.17 -14.48 2.20
C LYS A 45 1.31 -15.07 3.61
N ASP A 46 2.53 -15.44 4.02
CA ASP A 46 2.80 -16.05 5.33
C ASP A 46 3.19 -14.99 6.38
N ILE A 47 3.20 -13.70 6.00
CA ILE A 47 3.63 -12.60 6.85
C ILE A 47 2.42 -11.86 7.38
N TYR A 48 2.25 -11.90 8.71
CA TYR A 48 1.23 -11.13 9.40
C TYR A 48 1.66 -9.67 9.55
N TYR A 49 0.69 -8.77 9.39
CA TYR A 49 0.84 -7.32 9.57
C TYR A 49 -0.39 -6.74 10.27
N SER A 50 -0.23 -5.57 10.89
CA SER A 50 -1.30 -4.88 11.63
C SER A 50 -2.02 -3.85 10.76
N TYR A 51 -3.31 -3.65 11.04
CA TYR A 51 -4.17 -2.61 10.46
C TYR A 51 -4.41 -1.42 11.41
N GLU A 52 -3.87 -1.46 12.62
CA GLU A 52 -4.21 -0.51 13.70
C GLU A 52 -3.93 0.95 13.36
N GLU A 53 -2.85 1.20 12.62
CA GLU A 53 -2.45 2.55 12.24
C GLU A 53 -3.03 2.99 10.87
N LEU A 54 -4.11 2.36 10.40
CA LEU A 54 -4.81 2.77 9.18
C LEU A 54 -5.59 4.08 9.43
N THR A 55 -5.27 5.12 8.66
CA THR A 55 -5.98 6.40 8.74
C THR A 55 -7.21 6.35 7.84
N TYR A 56 -8.40 6.60 8.39
CA TYR A 56 -9.64 6.75 7.63
C TYR A 56 -9.95 8.22 7.39
N PHE A 57 -10.36 8.55 6.16
CA PHE A 57 -10.81 9.91 5.78
C PHE A 57 -12.33 10.03 5.77
N VAL A 58 -13.03 8.96 6.15
CA VAL A 58 -14.48 8.88 6.23
C VAL A 58 -14.88 8.40 7.63
N SER A 59 -16.11 8.69 8.04
CA SER A 59 -16.66 8.17 9.29
C SER A 59 -16.85 6.65 9.22
N LEU A 60 -16.65 5.99 10.36
CA LEU A 60 -16.87 4.56 10.56
C LEU A 60 -17.87 4.33 11.72
N PRO A 61 -18.87 3.44 11.56
CA PRO A 61 -19.35 2.97 10.25
C PRO A 61 -19.83 4.13 9.39
N ASN A 62 -19.79 3.94 8.08
CA ASN A 62 -20.21 4.98 7.15
C ASN A 62 -21.71 4.90 6.92
N ARG A 63 -22.40 6.06 6.99
CA ARG A 63 -23.84 6.16 6.73
C ARG A 63 -24.17 6.69 5.33
N ASN A 64 -23.18 7.16 4.57
CA ASN A 64 -23.39 7.60 3.20
C ASN A 64 -23.71 6.36 2.33
N PRO A 65 -24.89 6.28 1.69
CA PRO A 65 -25.28 5.15 0.87
C PRO A 65 -24.30 4.88 -0.27
N ASP A 66 -23.70 5.91 -0.86
CA ASP A 66 -22.76 5.78 -1.98
C ASP A 66 -21.47 5.06 -1.58
N ILE A 67 -21.09 5.14 -0.29
CA ILE A 67 -19.92 4.47 0.27
C ILE A 67 -20.31 3.13 0.88
N PHE A 68 -21.40 3.10 1.65
CA PHE A 68 -21.84 1.91 2.38
C PHE A 68 -22.35 0.81 1.43
N GLN A 69 -23.06 1.17 0.36
CA GLN A 69 -23.64 0.21 -0.59
C GLN A 69 -22.68 -0.12 -1.73
N ALA A 70 -21.55 0.59 -1.86
CA ALA A 70 -20.58 0.33 -2.90
C ALA A 70 -20.10 -1.14 -2.90
N PRO A 71 -19.99 -1.79 -4.08
CA PRO A 71 -19.47 -3.14 -4.16
C PRO A 71 -17.96 -3.15 -3.88
N LEU A 72 -17.45 -4.27 -3.34
CA LEU A 72 -16.03 -4.47 -3.07
C LEU A 72 -15.14 -4.19 -4.29
N SER A 73 -15.62 -4.51 -5.49
CA SER A 73 -14.92 -4.26 -6.76
C SER A 73 -14.70 -2.78 -7.09
N SER A 74 -15.44 -1.87 -6.46
CA SER A 74 -15.25 -0.43 -6.62
C SER A 74 -14.10 0.12 -5.78
N PHE A 75 -13.59 -0.66 -4.82
CA PHE A 75 -12.44 -0.29 -4.01
C PHE A 75 -11.15 -0.64 -4.74
N LYS A 76 -10.17 0.25 -4.64
CA LYS A 76 -8.84 0.06 -5.21
C LYS A 76 -7.77 0.53 -4.24
N ALA A 77 -6.61 -0.12 -4.31
CA ALA A 77 -5.46 0.18 -3.48
C ALA A 77 -4.22 0.47 -4.34
N GLU A 78 -3.69 1.68 -4.18
CA GLU A 78 -2.54 2.17 -4.95
C GLU A 78 -1.42 2.68 -4.07
N PRO A 79 -0.15 2.40 -4.43
CA PRO A 79 0.99 2.98 -3.76
C PRO A 79 1.02 4.49 -3.98
N VAL A 80 1.26 5.24 -2.91
CA VAL A 80 1.48 6.69 -2.95
C VAL A 80 2.97 6.96 -3.06
N PHE A 81 3.36 7.88 -3.96
CA PHE A 81 4.75 8.27 -4.16
C PHE A 81 4.95 9.75 -3.82
N ARG A 82 5.98 10.05 -3.02
CA ARG A 82 6.33 11.43 -2.62
C ARG A 82 6.79 12.30 -3.81
N SER A 83 7.47 11.68 -4.76
CA SER A 83 8.26 12.38 -5.77
C SER A 83 8.11 11.77 -7.18
N PHE A 84 8.33 12.60 -8.20
CA PHE A 84 8.34 12.18 -9.61
C PHE A 84 9.73 11.77 -10.11
N ILE A 85 10.79 12.46 -9.67
CA ILE A 85 12.16 12.31 -10.23
C ILE A 85 13.03 11.37 -9.37
N PHE A 86 12.67 11.16 -8.11
CA PHE A 86 13.26 10.14 -7.23
C PHE A 86 12.15 9.55 -6.38
N PRO A 87 11.33 8.65 -6.96
CA PRO A 87 10.14 8.18 -6.29
C PRO A 87 10.51 7.42 -5.00
N GLU A 88 9.74 7.68 -3.96
CA GLU A 88 9.75 6.95 -2.70
C GLU A 88 8.32 6.54 -2.41
N ILE A 89 8.12 5.29 -1.97
CA ILE A 89 6.79 4.78 -1.61
C ILE A 89 6.48 5.25 -0.19
N GLU A 90 5.50 6.14 -0.06
CA GLU A 90 5.07 6.69 1.24
C GLU A 90 4.03 5.84 1.94
N GLY A 91 3.29 5.04 1.18
CA GLY A 91 2.15 4.33 1.73
C GLY A 91 1.28 3.67 0.67
N LEU A 92 0.14 3.18 1.14
CA LEU A 92 -0.92 2.60 0.35
C LEU A 92 -2.21 3.38 0.57
N ARG A 93 -2.74 3.96 -0.49
CA ARG A 93 -4.02 4.67 -0.49
C ARG A 93 -5.12 3.74 -0.97
N ILE A 94 -6.23 3.76 -0.25
CA ILE A 94 -7.44 3.02 -0.60
C ILE A 94 -8.49 4.05 -1.00
N TYR A 95 -9.02 3.91 -2.20
CA TYR A 95 -10.01 4.80 -2.75
C TYR A 95 -11.19 4.02 -3.29
N LEU A 96 -12.34 4.68 -3.29
CA LEU A 96 -13.59 4.17 -3.81
C LEU A 96 -13.93 4.90 -5.10
N LYS A 97 -14.18 4.15 -6.17
CA LYS A 97 -14.72 4.72 -7.40
C LYS A 97 -16.25 4.77 -7.31
N THR A 98 -16.79 5.99 -7.29
CA THR A 98 -18.23 6.27 -7.31
C THR A 98 -18.64 6.82 -8.68
N THR A 99 -19.95 7.06 -8.87
CA THR A 99 -20.49 7.75 -10.05
C THR A 99 -20.03 9.21 -10.13
N GLU A 100 -19.79 9.86 -8.99
CA GLU A 100 -19.40 11.27 -8.90
C GLU A 100 -17.88 11.49 -8.92
N GLY A 101 -17.10 10.41 -8.84
CA GLY A 101 -15.64 10.47 -8.89
C GLY A 101 -14.95 9.48 -7.95
N GLU A 102 -13.66 9.71 -7.70
CA GLU A 102 -12.86 8.90 -6.78
C GLU A 102 -12.83 9.55 -5.40
N THR A 103 -13.28 8.81 -4.38
CA THR A 103 -13.27 9.25 -2.99
C THR A 103 -12.12 8.56 -2.23
N HIS A 104 -11.30 9.32 -1.53
CA HIS A 104 -10.28 8.76 -0.64
C HIS A 104 -10.92 8.22 0.63
N ILE A 105 -10.73 6.92 0.88
CA ILE A 105 -11.37 6.23 2.00
C ILE A 105 -10.40 6.06 3.14
N ALA A 106 -9.22 5.53 2.85
CA ALA A 106 -8.22 5.23 3.87
C ALA A 106 -6.79 5.30 3.33
N TYR A 107 -5.83 5.37 4.24
CA TYR A 107 -4.42 5.41 3.94
C TYR A 107 -3.59 4.68 5.00
N MET A 108 -2.71 3.80 4.55
CA MET A 108 -1.67 3.17 5.36
C MET A 108 -0.32 3.82 5.02
N SER A 109 0.27 4.54 5.97
CA SER A 109 1.64 5.03 5.82
C SER A 109 2.63 3.87 5.93
N SER A 110 3.65 3.87 5.07
CA SER A 110 4.72 2.90 5.11
C SER A 110 5.48 2.93 6.44
N ASP A 111 5.60 4.08 7.10
CA ASP A 111 6.27 4.21 8.40
C ASP A 111 5.47 3.57 9.53
N LYS A 112 4.14 3.68 9.44
CA LYS A 112 3.17 3.20 10.41
C LYS A 112 2.82 1.72 10.32
N LEU A 113 3.04 1.12 9.16
CA LEU A 113 2.82 -0.32 8.97
C LEU A 113 3.69 -1.11 9.95
N ARG A 114 3.09 -2.04 10.71
CA ARG A 114 3.81 -2.93 11.62
C ARG A 114 3.83 -4.34 11.07
N ILE A 115 5.01 -4.95 11.02
CA ILE A 115 5.22 -6.30 10.51
C ILE A 115 6.12 -7.06 11.50
N PRO A 116 5.55 -7.66 12.56
CA PRO A 116 6.32 -8.25 13.66
C PRO A 116 7.37 -9.27 13.21
N ALA A 117 7.08 -10.03 12.14
CA ALA A 117 8.03 -10.99 11.59
C ALA A 117 9.31 -10.30 11.04
N LEU A 118 9.18 -9.14 10.39
CA LEU A 118 10.34 -8.39 9.89
C LEU A 118 11.10 -7.72 11.04
N ASP A 119 10.39 -7.18 12.03
CA ASP A 119 10.99 -6.59 13.22
C ASP A 119 11.88 -7.62 13.94
N ARG A 120 11.36 -8.85 14.08
CA ARG A 120 12.12 -9.98 14.61
C ARG A 120 13.33 -10.33 13.75
N PHE A 121 13.20 -10.44 12.43
CA PHE A 121 14.33 -10.75 11.55
C PHE A 121 15.43 -9.70 11.59
N LYS A 122 15.05 -8.42 11.76
CA LYS A 122 16.00 -7.33 11.94
C LYS A 122 16.71 -7.45 13.30
N HIS A 123 15.96 -7.72 14.37
CA HIS A 123 16.53 -7.93 15.70
C HIS A 123 17.50 -9.13 15.75
N GLU A 124 17.17 -10.22 15.05
CA GLU A 124 18.03 -11.41 14.92
C GLU A 124 19.20 -11.22 13.93
N ASN A 125 19.41 -10.01 13.39
CA ASN A 125 20.43 -9.69 12.39
C ASN A 125 20.36 -10.54 11.10
N LEU A 126 19.21 -11.15 10.81
CA LEU A 126 18.99 -11.88 9.56
C LEU A 126 18.82 -10.93 8.38
N ILE A 127 18.30 -9.73 8.65
CA ILE A 127 18.15 -8.62 7.70
C ILE A 127 18.72 -7.32 8.29
N ASN A 128 19.27 -6.45 7.46
CA ASN A 128 19.70 -5.09 7.88
C ASN A 128 18.55 -4.07 7.75
N GLU A 129 18.78 -2.81 8.17
CA GLU A 129 17.77 -1.75 8.12
C GLU A 129 17.22 -1.51 6.71
N LYS A 130 18.11 -1.44 5.70
CA LYS A 130 17.70 -1.20 4.32
C LYS A 130 16.87 -2.35 3.76
N GLU A 131 17.26 -3.58 4.08
CA GLU A 131 16.50 -4.78 3.71
C GLU A 131 15.14 -4.80 4.41
N HIS A 132 15.08 -4.45 5.70
CA HIS A 132 13.85 -4.31 6.45
C HIS A 132 12.88 -3.33 5.79
N GLN A 133 13.33 -2.11 5.47
CA GLN A 133 12.49 -1.11 4.81
C GLN A 133 12.03 -1.57 3.42
N ASN A 134 12.93 -2.13 2.60
CA ASN A 134 12.56 -2.64 1.28
C ASN A 134 11.51 -3.76 1.36
N MET A 135 11.69 -4.70 2.29
CA MET A 135 10.74 -5.79 2.48
C MET A 135 9.39 -5.29 2.97
N LYS A 136 9.38 -4.31 3.88
CA LYS A 136 8.16 -3.64 4.38
C LYS A 136 7.39 -2.98 3.23
N LEU A 137 8.08 -2.21 2.38
CA LEU A 137 7.49 -1.60 1.19
C LEU A 137 6.99 -2.64 0.19
N TYR A 138 7.77 -3.70 -0.04
CA TYR A 138 7.36 -4.79 -0.94
C TYR A 138 6.08 -5.45 -0.48
N ILE A 139 5.96 -5.76 0.82
CA ILE A 139 4.75 -6.35 1.40
C ILE A 139 3.58 -5.38 1.24
N LEU A 140 3.76 -4.10 1.57
CA LEU A 140 2.70 -3.09 1.47
C LEU A 140 2.11 -2.98 0.05
N ILE A 141 2.95 -3.04 -0.99
CA ILE A 141 2.50 -2.93 -2.38
C ILE A 141 2.15 -4.28 -3.02
N HIS A 142 2.31 -5.40 -2.30
CA HIS A 142 2.04 -6.72 -2.84
C HIS A 142 0.54 -6.91 -3.12
N PRO A 143 0.15 -7.59 -4.22
CA PRO A 143 -1.26 -7.76 -4.58
C PRO A 143 -2.11 -8.38 -3.46
N VAL A 144 -1.59 -9.41 -2.78
CA VAL A 144 -2.30 -10.07 -1.67
C VAL A 144 -2.57 -9.09 -0.52
N THR A 145 -1.56 -8.28 -0.17
CA THR A 145 -1.68 -7.27 0.88
C THR A 145 -2.69 -6.20 0.52
N LYS A 146 -2.66 -5.72 -0.74
CA LYS A 146 -3.62 -4.74 -1.25
C LYS A 146 -5.06 -5.22 -1.12
N ILE A 147 -5.32 -6.47 -1.50
CA ILE A 147 -6.66 -7.09 -1.36
C ILE A 147 -7.05 -7.13 0.12
N ALA A 148 -6.17 -7.60 0.98
CA ALA A 148 -6.44 -7.68 2.42
C ALA A 148 -6.69 -6.31 3.08
N PHE A 149 -6.05 -5.25 2.61
CA PHE A 149 -6.32 -3.87 3.04
C PHE A 149 -7.68 -3.36 2.54
N ILE A 150 -8.05 -3.69 1.29
CA ILE A 150 -9.37 -3.39 0.75
C ILE A 150 -10.45 -4.10 1.56
N ASP A 151 -10.28 -5.39 1.84
CA ASP A 151 -11.22 -6.20 2.61
C ASP A 151 -11.40 -5.64 4.03
N GLU A 152 -10.31 -5.24 4.69
CA GLU A 152 -10.36 -4.61 6.01
C GLU A 152 -11.18 -3.33 6.00
N VAL A 153 -10.87 -2.42 5.06
CA VAL A 153 -11.59 -1.15 4.92
C VAL A 153 -13.06 -1.39 4.63
N TYR A 154 -13.37 -2.31 3.71
CA TYR A 154 -14.72 -2.66 3.35
C TYR A 154 -15.52 -3.19 4.55
N ARG A 155 -14.89 -4.05 5.36
CA ARG A 155 -15.46 -4.56 6.61
C ARG A 155 -15.74 -3.45 7.60
N GLN A 156 -14.79 -2.54 7.81
CA GLN A 156 -14.91 -1.46 8.81
C GLN A 156 -15.95 -0.41 8.42
N ILE A 157 -16.09 -0.10 7.13
CA ILE A 157 -17.16 0.80 6.63
C ILE A 157 -18.54 0.26 6.97
N ARG A 158 -18.71 -1.06 6.87
CA ARG A 158 -19.99 -1.75 7.02
C ARG A 158 -20.22 -2.32 8.43
N ARG A 159 -19.24 -2.15 9.32
CA ARG A 159 -19.31 -2.68 10.67
C ARG A 159 -20.40 -1.95 11.44
N ASP A 160 -21.56 -2.55 11.52
CA ASP A 160 -22.65 -2.03 12.33
C ASP A 160 -22.25 -2.23 13.80
N ASP A 161 -21.68 -1.21 14.44
CA ASP A 161 -21.39 -1.19 15.88
C ASP A 161 -22.67 -1.10 16.73
N ARG A 162 -23.80 -1.58 16.20
CA ARG A 162 -24.89 -2.08 17.03
C ARG A 162 -24.33 -3.24 17.83
N ILE A 163 -23.74 -2.90 18.97
CA ILE A 163 -23.73 -3.72 20.16
C ILE A 163 -25.13 -4.31 20.22
N LEU A 164 -25.26 -5.59 19.89
CA LEU A 164 -26.39 -6.38 20.31
C LEU A 164 -26.34 -6.30 21.83
N ILE A 165 -26.98 -5.29 22.42
CA ILE A 165 -27.51 -5.38 23.76
C ILE A 165 -28.57 -6.46 23.59
N ILE A 166 -28.14 -7.71 23.71
CA ILE A 166 -29.05 -8.82 23.96
C ILE A 166 -29.57 -8.47 25.34
N ASP A 167 -30.72 -7.79 25.38
CA ASP A 167 -31.54 -7.75 26.57
C ASP A 167 -31.83 -9.21 26.91
N GLU A 168 -31.08 -9.77 27.85
CA GLU A 168 -31.46 -11.02 28.50
C GLU A 168 -32.81 -10.75 29.18
N PRO A 169 -33.88 -11.49 28.83
CA PRO A 169 -35.12 -11.37 29.58
C PRO A 169 -34.90 -11.94 30.98
N VAL A 170 -35.19 -11.10 31.98
CA VAL A 170 -35.37 -11.47 33.40
C VAL A 170 -36.51 -12.47 33.55
#